data_AF-A0A7S1QYS7-F1
#
_entry.id   AF-A0A7S1QYS7-F1
#
_cell.length_a   1.000
_cell.length_b   1.000
_cell.length_c   1.000
_cell.angle_alpha   90.00
_cell.angle_beta   90.00
_cell.angle_gamma   90.00
#
_symmetry.space_group_name_H-M   'P 1'
#
loop_
_entity.id
_entity.type
_entity.pdbx_description
1 polymer ?
#
loop_
_entity_poly.entity_id
_entity_poly.type
_entity_poly.pdbx_seq_one_letter_code
_entity_poly.pdbx_strand_id
1 'polypeptide(L)'
;ASGEASAVLPEADANDEEETARVQQAAALEEQALRRVRELWAEAAGAPSSGSPLTAMNCFVMVLNNDVAFTDAWFFVADEMIKIEEREGMAPGTLKARIVGKEFAAWQCLIEGLKRDPKGYASAWLDLAKAIPRDKTSVRVGNNAGEFTRLQCIIQSLAIDDANASAWLALGLLLIRSKETGDGATAVKHNGRTYRPLDCFVRAVELDMECAEAWVSLAAELRSRTDGAGDEPPRTVDVNDVAIRALDAYLAALRINGGLAGAWDGLGMELNALGAGSTCDVTIAGGIGEAEVTEVDAMDCIKRAVTLEPEEGAYWHHLARAMPTGGAIEINEWQRSQIDCFAEALRLDPDDHDAWMDMAEALPRGGVAKVGDRAVAPLRCYAEAVRTNPQNPVAWANVGALLMPGATIAIADQLTELTQIDCYVKSLRLARRQPDVWRNLAAAILATKDAANQDFGSDDEGPDGEPLPAHERERPEVVTEVDVFGDGEMFTAERCVATAADLEAA
;
A
#
# COMPACT_ATOMS: atom_id res chain seq x y z
N ALA A 1 -47.57 4.67 -10.45
CA ALA A 1 -48.72 5.21 -11.20
C ALA A 1 -48.51 5.21 -12.73
N SER A 2 -47.36 4.78 -13.25
CA SER A 2 -47.09 4.61 -14.69
C SER A 2 -47.51 3.23 -15.25
N GLY A 3 -47.68 2.22 -14.40
CA GLY A 3 -47.93 0.83 -14.83
C GLY A 3 -49.33 0.53 -15.37
N GLU A 4 -50.30 1.44 -15.23
CA GLU A 4 -51.67 1.22 -15.74
C GLU A 4 -51.89 1.79 -17.16
N ALA A 5 -50.92 2.52 -17.73
CA ALA A 5 -51.08 3.14 -19.05
C ALA A 5 -50.42 2.37 -20.22
N SER A 6 -49.64 1.31 -19.94
CA SER A 6 -48.87 0.59 -20.98
C SER A 6 -49.60 -0.62 -21.58
N ALA A 7 -50.76 -1.00 -21.05
CA ALA A 7 -51.54 -2.09 -21.59
C ALA A 7 -52.56 -1.57 -22.61
N VAL A 8 -52.31 -1.90 -23.88
CA VAL A 8 -53.18 -1.76 -25.06
C VAL A 8 -53.08 -0.41 -25.79
N LEU A 9 -52.21 -0.36 -26.81
CA LEU A 9 -52.42 0.48 -27.99
C LEU A 9 -52.34 -0.40 -29.24
N PRO A 10 -53.44 -0.58 -30.00
CA PRO A 10 -53.39 -1.12 -31.35
C PRO A 10 -52.84 -0.07 -32.33
N GLU A 11 -52.38 -0.54 -33.49
CA GLU A 11 -51.77 0.26 -34.57
C GLU A 11 -52.55 1.54 -34.91
N ALA A 12 -51.84 2.67 -34.93
CA ALA A 12 -52.38 4.01 -35.09
C ALA A 12 -52.89 4.29 -36.51
N ASP A 13 -54.14 4.77 -36.60
CA ASP A 13 -54.64 5.53 -37.75
C ASP A 13 -54.41 7.02 -37.50
N ALA A 14 -53.76 7.68 -38.44
CA ALA A 14 -53.05 8.95 -38.26
C ALA A 14 -53.94 10.22 -38.22
N ASN A 15 -55.00 10.28 -37.40
CA ASN A 15 -55.83 11.49 -37.39
C ASN A 15 -56.53 11.90 -36.08
N ASP A 16 -56.15 11.38 -34.91
CA ASP A 16 -56.73 11.84 -33.63
C ASP A 16 -55.82 12.87 -32.92
N GLU A 17 -56.19 14.15 -33.02
CA GLU A 17 -55.62 15.24 -32.21
C GLU A 17 -55.70 14.92 -30.71
N GLU A 18 -56.69 14.14 -30.29
CA GLU A 18 -56.88 13.72 -28.91
C GLU A 18 -55.80 12.71 -28.45
N GLU A 19 -55.35 11.82 -29.33
CA GLU A 19 -54.29 10.85 -29.03
C GLU A 19 -52.92 11.55 -28.98
N THR A 20 -52.69 12.50 -29.89
CA THR A 20 -51.49 13.35 -29.88
C THR A 20 -51.42 14.20 -28.60
N ALA A 21 -52.55 14.75 -28.14
CA ALA A 21 -52.63 15.48 -26.88
C ALA A 21 -52.39 14.59 -25.66
N ARG A 22 -52.88 13.35 -25.66
CA ARG A 22 -52.63 12.38 -24.57
C ARG A 22 -51.16 11.98 -24.48
N VAL A 23 -50.50 11.76 -25.61
CA VAL A 23 -49.05 11.46 -25.65
C VAL A 23 -48.23 12.65 -25.15
N GLN A 24 -48.56 13.87 -25.55
CA GLN A 24 -47.88 15.08 -25.07
C GLN A 24 -48.13 15.32 -23.57
N GLN A 25 -49.34 15.04 -23.08
CA GLN A 25 -49.69 15.15 -21.67
C GLN A 25 -48.97 14.10 -20.80
N ALA A 26 -48.81 12.87 -21.31
CA ALA A 26 -48.03 11.83 -20.66
C ALA A 26 -46.54 12.20 -20.58
N ALA A 27 -45.95 12.70 -21.68
CA ALA A 27 -44.57 13.17 -21.70
C ALA A 27 -44.33 14.37 -20.75
N ALA A 28 -45.29 15.29 -20.66
CA ALA A 28 -45.22 16.42 -19.74
C ALA A 28 -45.29 15.96 -18.27
N LEU A 29 -46.15 14.98 -17.95
CA LEU A 29 -46.24 14.39 -16.61
C LEU A 29 -44.96 13.63 -16.23
N GLU A 30 -44.34 12.96 -17.19
CA GLU A 30 -43.05 12.28 -17.01
C GLU A 30 -41.91 13.28 -16.77
N GLU A 31 -41.83 14.35 -17.56
CA GLU A 31 -40.86 15.43 -17.34
C GLU A 31 -41.07 16.13 -15.98
N GLN A 32 -42.33 16.30 -15.56
CA GLN A 32 -42.68 16.90 -14.28
C GLN A 32 -42.33 15.98 -13.10
N ALA A 33 -42.53 14.66 -13.23
CA ALA A 33 -42.09 13.67 -12.25
C ALA A 33 -40.56 13.63 -12.16
N LEU A 34 -39.85 13.69 -13.29
CA LEU A 34 -38.39 13.75 -13.35
C LEU A 34 -37.83 15.02 -12.72
N ARG A 35 -38.44 16.19 -12.97
CA ARG A 35 -38.10 17.43 -12.25
C ARG A 35 -38.31 17.26 -10.77
N ARG A 36 -39.42 16.65 -10.34
CA ARG A 36 -39.69 16.47 -8.91
C ARG A 36 -38.69 15.52 -8.25
N VAL A 37 -38.25 14.45 -8.92
CA VAL A 37 -37.19 13.56 -8.44
C VAL A 37 -35.86 14.32 -8.34
N ARG A 38 -35.51 15.16 -9.33
CA ARG A 38 -34.31 16.01 -9.30
C ARG A 38 -34.36 17.08 -8.22
N GLU A 39 -35.52 17.69 -7.98
CA GLU A 39 -35.74 18.65 -6.89
C GLU A 39 -35.65 17.98 -5.52
N LEU A 40 -36.31 16.83 -5.32
CA LEU A 40 -36.21 16.05 -4.09
C LEU A 40 -34.77 15.57 -3.84
N TRP A 41 -34.02 15.29 -4.91
CA TRP A 41 -32.59 14.99 -4.84
C TRP A 41 -31.74 16.21 -4.46
N ALA A 42 -32.00 17.39 -5.02
CA ALA A 42 -31.32 18.63 -4.63
C ALA A 42 -31.65 19.04 -3.18
N GLU A 43 -32.91 18.84 -2.75
CA GLU A 43 -33.37 19.02 -1.36
C GLU A 43 -32.68 18.01 -0.42
N ALA A 44 -32.48 16.75 -0.85
CA ALA A 44 -31.78 15.73 -0.08
C ALA A 44 -30.25 15.93 -0.06
N ALA A 45 -29.66 16.41 -1.15
CA ALA A 45 -28.23 16.73 -1.26
C ALA A 45 -27.82 17.95 -0.42
N GLY A 46 -28.75 18.86 -0.15
CA GLY A 46 -28.56 20.00 0.76
C GLY A 46 -28.87 19.71 2.24
N ALA A 47 -29.37 18.52 2.57
CA ALA A 47 -29.72 18.14 3.94
C ALA A 47 -28.56 17.44 4.65
N PRO A 48 -28.33 17.67 5.96
CA PRO A 48 -27.35 16.92 6.73
C PRO A 48 -27.78 15.45 6.78
N SER A 49 -27.10 14.60 5.99
CA SER A 49 -26.87 13.15 6.10
C SER A 49 -27.86 12.30 6.92
N SER A 50 -29.17 12.53 6.78
CA SER A 50 -30.22 11.84 7.54
C SER A 50 -31.14 10.96 6.67
N GLY A 51 -31.00 11.02 5.34
CA GLY A 51 -31.58 10.02 4.44
C GLY A 51 -30.65 8.81 4.33
N SER A 52 -31.12 7.60 4.64
CA SER A 52 -30.27 6.40 4.50
C SER A 52 -29.87 6.21 3.02
N PRO A 53 -28.58 5.97 2.68
CA PRO A 53 -28.12 5.69 1.32
C PRO A 53 -28.94 4.58 0.63
N LEU A 54 -29.39 3.59 1.40
CA LEU A 54 -30.30 2.54 0.95
C LEU A 54 -31.62 3.08 0.39
N THR A 55 -32.16 4.16 0.97
CA THR A 55 -33.42 4.77 0.52
C THR A 55 -33.25 5.39 -0.86
N ALA A 56 -32.15 6.09 -1.12
CA ALA A 56 -31.87 6.71 -2.41
C ALA A 56 -31.63 5.65 -3.50
N MET A 57 -30.80 4.63 -3.20
CA MET A 57 -30.55 3.49 -4.10
C MET A 57 -31.87 2.80 -4.48
N ASN A 58 -32.75 2.53 -3.52
CA ASN A 58 -34.02 1.85 -3.77
C ASN A 58 -34.96 2.65 -4.70
N CYS A 59 -34.96 3.98 -4.63
CA CYS A 59 -35.73 4.82 -5.55
C CYS A 59 -35.28 4.64 -7.00
N PHE A 60 -33.96 4.66 -7.27
CA PHE A 60 -33.44 4.46 -8.62
C PHE A 60 -33.61 3.02 -9.10
N VAL A 61 -33.55 2.02 -8.21
CA VAL A 61 -33.91 0.64 -8.54
C VAL A 61 -35.39 0.54 -8.95
N MET A 62 -36.30 1.25 -8.29
CA MET A 62 -37.70 1.30 -8.71
C MET A 62 -37.87 1.95 -10.09
N VAL A 63 -37.13 3.02 -10.39
CA VAL A 63 -37.10 3.63 -11.72
C VAL A 63 -36.66 2.60 -12.77
N LEU A 64 -35.54 1.90 -12.54
CA LEU A 64 -35.02 0.90 -13.47
C LEU A 64 -35.94 -0.33 -13.64
N ASN A 65 -36.68 -0.70 -12.60
CA ASN A 65 -37.69 -1.76 -12.70
C ASN A 65 -38.87 -1.37 -13.61
N ASN A 66 -39.13 -0.07 -13.77
CA ASN A 66 -40.17 0.44 -14.67
C ASN A 66 -39.61 0.78 -16.07
N ASP A 67 -38.41 1.36 -16.14
CA ASP A 67 -37.73 1.72 -17.37
C ASP A 67 -36.21 1.44 -17.28
N VAL A 68 -35.79 0.33 -17.90
CA VAL A 68 -34.37 -0.05 -17.99
C VAL A 68 -33.58 0.78 -19.02
N ALA A 69 -34.24 1.60 -19.83
CA ALA A 69 -33.58 2.49 -20.78
C ALA A 69 -33.10 3.78 -20.12
N PHE A 70 -33.55 4.09 -18.90
CA PHE A 70 -33.13 5.27 -18.16
C PHE A 70 -31.67 5.17 -17.69
N THR A 71 -30.76 5.63 -18.53
CA THR A 71 -29.30 5.50 -18.37
C THR A 71 -28.78 6.03 -17.04
N ASP A 72 -29.21 7.22 -16.62
CA ASP A 72 -28.71 7.89 -15.41
C ASP A 72 -28.93 7.05 -14.14
N ALA A 73 -30.07 6.37 -14.03
CA ALA A 73 -30.36 5.56 -12.85
C ALA A 73 -29.39 4.38 -12.70
N TRP A 74 -28.84 3.85 -13.79
CA TRP A 74 -27.80 2.82 -13.70
C TRP A 74 -26.53 3.34 -13.03
N PHE A 75 -26.12 4.56 -13.36
CA PHE A 75 -24.96 5.21 -12.75
C PHE A 75 -25.23 5.55 -11.28
N PHE A 76 -26.39 6.12 -10.95
CA PHE A 76 -26.74 6.44 -9.57
C PHE A 76 -26.84 5.20 -8.66
N VAL A 77 -27.42 4.11 -9.14
CA VAL A 77 -27.45 2.86 -8.37
C VAL A 77 -26.03 2.38 -8.12
N ALA A 78 -25.15 2.40 -9.13
CA ALA A 78 -23.77 1.96 -8.95
C ALA A 78 -22.99 2.84 -7.98
N ASP A 79 -23.09 4.17 -8.10
CA ASP A 79 -22.41 5.14 -7.25
C ASP A 79 -22.80 4.96 -5.77
N GLU A 80 -24.10 4.84 -5.47
CA GLU A 80 -24.54 4.58 -4.09
C GLU A 80 -24.07 3.21 -3.57
N MET A 81 -24.04 2.19 -4.43
CA MET A 81 -23.50 0.89 -4.03
C MET A 81 -22.01 0.98 -3.69
N ILE A 82 -21.21 1.69 -4.49
CA ILE A 82 -19.78 1.89 -4.25
C ILE A 82 -19.56 2.61 -2.92
N LYS A 83 -20.29 3.71 -2.67
CA LYS A 83 -20.18 4.46 -1.41
C LYS A 83 -20.54 3.60 -0.18
N ILE A 84 -21.57 2.76 -0.29
CA ILE A 84 -21.95 1.85 0.79
C ILE A 84 -20.86 0.80 1.00
N GLU A 85 -20.37 0.18 -0.07
CA GLU A 85 -19.29 -0.81 0.01
C GLU A 85 -18.03 -0.22 0.65
N GLU A 86 -17.61 0.96 0.24
CA GLU A 86 -16.45 1.67 0.81
C GLU A 86 -16.66 2.02 2.29
N ARG A 87 -17.81 2.59 2.64
CA ARG A 87 -18.15 2.95 4.02
C ARG A 87 -18.16 1.75 4.97
N GLU A 88 -18.63 0.60 4.49
CA GLU A 88 -18.76 -0.62 5.28
C GLU A 88 -17.53 -1.55 5.13
N GLY A 89 -16.48 -1.11 4.42
CA GLY A 89 -15.26 -1.91 4.21
C GLY A 89 -15.48 -3.21 3.43
N MET A 90 -16.50 -3.25 2.56
CA MET A 90 -16.83 -4.41 1.74
C MET A 90 -15.96 -4.49 0.49
N ALA A 91 -15.73 -5.70 -0.01
CA ALA A 91 -15.05 -5.88 -1.29
C ALA A 91 -15.92 -5.34 -2.45
N PRO A 92 -15.32 -4.76 -3.51
CA PRO A 92 -16.07 -4.22 -4.65
C PRO A 92 -16.99 -5.25 -5.30
N GLY A 93 -18.26 -4.88 -5.48
CA GLY A 93 -19.29 -5.71 -6.08
C GLY A 93 -19.90 -6.76 -5.15
N THR A 94 -19.71 -6.62 -3.83
CA THR A 94 -20.38 -7.41 -2.78
C THR A 94 -21.87 -7.11 -2.74
N LEU A 95 -22.25 -5.84 -2.76
CA LEU A 95 -23.63 -5.40 -2.77
C LEU A 95 -24.25 -5.72 -4.14
N LYS A 96 -25.53 -6.11 -4.13
CA LYS A 96 -26.29 -6.41 -5.36
C LYS A 96 -27.62 -5.65 -5.36
N ALA A 97 -27.92 -4.99 -6.47
CA ALA A 97 -29.23 -4.41 -6.75
C ALA A 97 -30.07 -5.39 -7.59
N ARG A 98 -31.35 -5.57 -7.24
CA ARG A 98 -32.28 -6.39 -8.02
C ARG A 98 -33.09 -5.54 -8.98
N ILE A 99 -32.78 -5.64 -10.27
CA ILE A 99 -33.37 -4.86 -11.36
C ILE A 99 -33.98 -5.83 -12.38
N VAL A 100 -35.27 -5.71 -12.64
CA VAL A 100 -36.09 -6.57 -13.50
C VAL A 100 -35.86 -8.06 -13.21
N GLY A 101 -35.87 -8.41 -11.91
CA GLY A 101 -35.69 -9.77 -11.43
C GLY A 101 -34.28 -10.35 -11.53
N LYS A 102 -33.29 -9.57 -11.99
CA LYS A 102 -31.87 -9.96 -12.06
C LYS A 102 -31.04 -9.17 -11.06
N GLU A 103 -29.96 -9.78 -10.59
CA GLU A 103 -29.05 -9.13 -9.64
C GLU A 103 -27.83 -8.54 -10.36
N PHE A 104 -27.51 -7.29 -10.02
CA PHE A 104 -26.40 -6.54 -10.59
C PHE A 104 -25.51 -5.99 -9.47
N ALA A 105 -24.20 -6.21 -9.58
CA ALA A 105 -23.20 -5.45 -8.81
C ALA A 105 -23.00 -4.05 -9.41
N ALA A 106 -22.37 -3.15 -8.64
CA ALA A 106 -22.08 -1.78 -9.05
C ALA A 106 -21.38 -1.70 -10.42
N TRP A 107 -20.30 -2.47 -10.63
CA TRP A 107 -19.59 -2.51 -11.91
C TRP A 107 -20.45 -3.00 -13.09
N GLN A 108 -21.43 -3.87 -12.84
CA GLN A 108 -22.37 -4.34 -13.87
C GLN A 108 -23.40 -3.25 -14.19
N CYS A 109 -23.87 -2.51 -13.18
CA CYS A 109 -24.71 -1.34 -13.38
C CYS A 109 -24.01 -0.26 -14.21
N LEU A 110 -22.74 0.05 -13.90
CA LEU A 110 -21.92 0.98 -14.69
C LEU A 110 -21.80 0.54 -16.15
N ILE A 111 -21.57 -0.76 -16.40
CA ILE A 111 -21.53 -1.30 -17.76
C ILE A 111 -22.87 -1.12 -18.47
N GLU A 112 -24.01 -1.35 -17.80
CA GLU A 112 -25.33 -1.14 -18.40
C GLU A 112 -25.57 0.33 -18.75
N GLY A 113 -25.17 1.28 -17.90
CA GLY A 113 -25.21 2.69 -18.24
C GLY A 113 -24.30 3.04 -19.42
N LEU A 114 -23.02 2.64 -19.38
CA LEU A 114 -22.02 2.95 -20.41
C LEU A 114 -22.32 2.28 -21.76
N LYS A 115 -23.04 1.16 -21.79
CA LYS A 115 -23.55 0.55 -23.04
C LYS A 115 -24.48 1.50 -23.80
N ARG A 116 -25.23 2.34 -23.08
CA ARG A 116 -26.24 3.25 -23.62
C ARG A 116 -25.65 4.61 -23.92
N ASP A 117 -24.82 5.13 -23.02
CA ASP A 117 -24.10 6.38 -23.21
C ASP A 117 -22.61 6.27 -22.83
N PRO A 118 -21.76 5.81 -23.76
CA PRO A 118 -20.33 5.64 -23.48
C PRO A 118 -19.54 6.95 -23.48
N LYS A 119 -20.14 8.09 -23.88
CA LYS A 119 -19.43 9.36 -24.06
C LYS A 119 -19.90 10.47 -23.12
N GLY A 120 -21.08 10.36 -22.52
CA GLY A 120 -21.65 11.41 -21.68
C GLY A 120 -21.07 11.49 -20.26
N TYR A 121 -20.47 10.41 -19.75
CA TYR A 121 -20.10 10.32 -18.32
C TYR A 121 -18.65 9.91 -18.13
N ALA A 122 -17.75 10.89 -17.99
CA ALA A 122 -16.35 10.66 -17.62
C ALA A 122 -16.24 9.96 -16.26
N SER A 123 -16.98 10.43 -15.25
CA SER A 123 -17.00 9.84 -13.91
C SER A 123 -17.39 8.36 -13.92
N ALA A 124 -18.37 7.95 -14.72
CA ALA A 124 -18.78 6.55 -14.81
C ALA A 124 -17.66 5.61 -15.31
N TRP A 125 -16.78 6.09 -16.19
CA TRP A 125 -15.60 5.34 -16.61
C TRP A 125 -14.57 5.22 -15.47
N LEU A 126 -14.36 6.30 -14.71
CA LEU A 126 -13.50 6.27 -13.53
C LEU A 126 -14.04 5.33 -12.45
N ASP A 127 -15.34 5.43 -12.15
CA ASP A 127 -16.01 4.56 -11.18
C ASP A 127 -15.96 3.10 -11.62
N LEU A 128 -16.06 2.84 -12.94
CA LEU A 128 -15.90 1.49 -13.46
C LEU A 128 -14.47 0.99 -13.21
N ALA A 129 -13.45 1.82 -13.42
CA ALA A 129 -12.07 1.43 -13.14
C ALA A 129 -11.85 1.03 -11.67
N LYS A 130 -12.51 1.72 -10.73
CA LYS A 130 -12.48 1.43 -9.30
C LYS A 130 -13.29 0.17 -8.94
N ALA A 131 -14.46 0.01 -9.54
CA ALA A 131 -15.42 -1.04 -9.20
C ALA A 131 -15.13 -2.41 -9.84
N ILE A 132 -14.25 -2.50 -10.85
CA ILE A 132 -13.86 -3.80 -11.44
C ILE A 132 -13.31 -4.71 -10.33
N PRO A 133 -13.86 -5.94 -10.15
CA PRO A 133 -13.37 -6.89 -9.16
C PRO A 133 -11.90 -7.26 -9.34
N ARG A 134 -11.18 -7.51 -8.25
CA ARG A 134 -9.73 -7.80 -8.26
C ARG A 134 -9.35 -9.02 -9.10
N ASP A 135 -10.22 -10.03 -9.18
CA ASP A 135 -10.05 -11.24 -10.01
C ASP A 135 -10.16 -10.97 -11.52
N LYS A 136 -10.62 -9.77 -11.92
CA LYS A 136 -10.83 -9.41 -13.32
C LYS A 136 -9.74 -8.46 -13.82
N THR A 137 -9.17 -8.83 -14.96
CA THR A 137 -8.17 -8.04 -15.69
C THR A 137 -8.82 -7.03 -16.64
N SER A 138 -9.95 -7.39 -17.26
CA SER A 138 -10.72 -6.54 -18.17
C SER A 138 -12.23 -6.79 -18.05
N VAL A 139 -13.02 -5.82 -18.53
CA VAL A 139 -14.48 -5.94 -18.68
C VAL A 139 -14.93 -5.51 -20.07
N ARG A 140 -16.06 -6.03 -20.53
CA ARG A 140 -16.63 -5.70 -21.84
C ARG A 140 -17.74 -4.67 -21.71
N VAL A 141 -17.58 -3.54 -22.39
CA VAL A 141 -18.59 -2.48 -22.48
C VAL A 141 -19.12 -2.44 -23.91
N GLY A 142 -20.44 -2.53 -24.09
CA GLY A 142 -21.07 -2.52 -25.41
C GLY A 142 -21.07 -3.85 -26.17
N ASN A 143 -21.82 -3.87 -27.28
CA ASN A 143 -21.89 -5.02 -28.20
C ASN A 143 -20.73 -5.04 -29.22
N ASN A 144 -20.02 -3.92 -29.41
CA ASN A 144 -18.86 -3.80 -30.30
C ASN A 144 -17.54 -3.76 -29.50
N ALA A 145 -17.31 -4.84 -28.75
CA ALA A 145 -16.01 -5.48 -28.42
C ALA A 145 -14.78 -4.63 -28.04
N GLY A 146 -14.92 -3.56 -27.26
CA GLY A 146 -13.80 -3.09 -26.44
C GLY A 146 -13.74 -3.91 -25.16
N GLU A 147 -12.67 -4.68 -24.95
CA GLU A 147 -12.28 -5.07 -23.59
C GLU A 147 -11.53 -3.92 -22.97
N PHE A 148 -11.96 -3.51 -21.78
CA PHE A 148 -11.42 -2.39 -21.04
C PHE A 148 -10.78 -2.89 -19.75
N THR A 149 -9.47 -2.69 -19.64
CA THR A 149 -8.75 -2.78 -18.37
C THR A 149 -9.04 -1.55 -17.50
N ARG A 150 -8.67 -1.58 -16.23
CA ARG A 150 -8.75 -0.41 -15.33
C ARG A 150 -8.04 0.81 -15.94
N LEU A 151 -6.86 0.58 -16.53
CA LEU A 151 -6.09 1.64 -17.19
C LEU A 151 -6.87 2.23 -18.37
N GLN A 152 -7.46 1.39 -19.21
CA GLN A 152 -8.25 1.87 -20.35
C GLN A 152 -9.50 2.61 -19.91
N CYS A 153 -10.18 2.19 -18.84
CA CYS A 153 -11.30 2.92 -18.27
C CYS A 153 -10.89 4.33 -17.81
N ILE A 154 -9.77 4.47 -17.09
CA ILE A 154 -9.27 5.79 -16.65
C ILE A 154 -8.91 6.66 -17.87
N ILE A 155 -8.26 6.09 -18.88
CA ILE A 155 -7.93 6.82 -20.12
C ILE A 155 -9.20 7.24 -20.88
N GLN A 156 -10.26 6.44 -20.88
CA GLN A 156 -11.55 6.86 -21.46
C GLN A 156 -12.16 8.02 -20.66
N SER A 157 -12.11 7.98 -19.32
CA SER A 157 -12.55 9.09 -18.48
C SER A 157 -11.81 10.38 -18.85
N LEU A 158 -10.47 10.34 -18.93
CA LEU A 158 -9.63 11.50 -19.29
C LEU A 158 -9.82 11.96 -20.73
N ALA A 159 -10.12 11.05 -21.66
CA ALA A 159 -10.42 11.41 -23.04
C ALA A 159 -11.75 12.18 -23.19
N ILE A 160 -12.69 11.98 -22.26
CA ILE A 160 -13.96 12.72 -22.19
C ILE A 160 -13.77 14.03 -21.42
N ASP A 161 -13.08 13.97 -20.27
CA ASP A 161 -12.82 15.10 -19.40
C ASP A 161 -11.39 15.07 -18.84
N ASP A 162 -10.49 15.80 -19.53
CA ASP A 162 -9.07 15.93 -19.15
C ASP A 162 -8.88 16.80 -17.89
N ALA A 163 -9.92 17.53 -17.47
CA ALA A 163 -9.91 18.37 -16.26
C ALA A 163 -10.36 17.60 -15.00
N ASN A 164 -10.62 16.30 -15.11
CA ASN A 164 -11.01 15.47 -13.97
C ASN A 164 -9.79 15.12 -13.09
N ALA A 165 -9.59 15.89 -12.01
CA ALA A 165 -8.51 15.70 -11.05
C ALA A 165 -8.48 14.27 -10.45
N SER A 166 -9.66 13.72 -10.09
CA SER A 166 -9.78 12.38 -9.52
C SER A 166 -9.35 11.27 -10.49
N ALA A 167 -9.54 11.48 -11.80
CA ALA A 167 -9.08 10.53 -12.82
C ALA A 167 -7.55 10.57 -12.95
N TRP A 168 -6.94 11.75 -12.87
CA TRP A 168 -5.48 11.90 -12.84
C TRP A 168 -4.87 11.27 -11.58
N LEU A 169 -5.46 11.49 -10.41
CA LEU A 169 -5.06 10.84 -9.16
C LEU A 169 -5.12 9.30 -9.29
N ALA A 170 -6.24 8.76 -9.75
CA ALA A 170 -6.42 7.33 -9.94
C ALA A 170 -5.42 6.73 -10.96
N LEU A 171 -5.09 7.48 -12.02
CA LEU A 171 -4.08 7.08 -12.99
C LEU A 171 -2.71 6.95 -12.33
N GLY A 172 -2.27 7.96 -11.58
CA GLY A 172 -0.99 7.95 -10.88
C GLY A 172 -0.85 6.76 -9.93
N LEU A 173 -1.87 6.52 -9.09
CA LEU A 173 -1.91 5.37 -8.17
C LEU A 173 -1.89 4.03 -8.91
N LEU A 174 -2.57 3.91 -10.06
CA LEU A 174 -2.54 2.68 -10.85
C LEU A 174 -1.16 2.41 -11.45
N LEU A 175 -0.45 3.44 -11.90
CA LEU A 175 0.90 3.32 -12.47
C LEU A 175 1.93 2.90 -11.40
N ILE A 176 1.80 3.38 -10.15
CA ILE A 176 2.63 2.93 -9.02
C ILE A 176 2.41 1.44 -8.76
N ARG A 177 1.16 1.01 -8.59
CA ARG A 177 0.85 -0.42 -8.35
C ARG A 177 1.33 -1.33 -9.48
N SER A 178 1.26 -0.85 -10.73
CA SER A 178 1.76 -1.58 -11.89
C SER A 178 3.29 -1.73 -11.86
N LYS A 179 4.01 -0.73 -11.32
CA LYS A 179 5.46 -0.79 -11.11
C LYS A 179 5.83 -1.81 -10.02
N GLU A 180 5.11 -1.81 -8.91
CA GLU A 180 5.35 -2.71 -7.77
C GLU A 180 5.11 -4.18 -8.11
N THR A 181 4.01 -4.46 -8.83
CA THR A 181 3.66 -5.82 -9.25
C THR A 181 4.50 -6.33 -10.43
N GLY A 182 5.24 -5.45 -11.11
CA GLY A 182 5.93 -5.76 -12.36
C GLY A 182 4.99 -6.00 -13.56
N ASP A 183 3.67 -5.92 -13.33
CA ASP A 183 2.61 -6.22 -14.28
C ASP A 183 1.86 -4.93 -14.64
N GLY A 184 2.24 -4.31 -15.76
CA GLY A 184 1.48 -3.20 -16.34
C GLY A 184 2.33 -2.04 -16.84
N ALA A 185 1.67 -0.94 -17.18
CA ALA A 185 2.33 0.26 -17.66
C ALA A 185 2.86 1.08 -16.48
N THR A 186 4.12 1.55 -16.56
CA THR A 186 4.71 2.49 -15.60
C THR A 186 4.64 3.94 -16.07
N ALA A 187 4.21 4.15 -17.32
CA ALA A 187 3.90 5.45 -17.91
C ALA A 187 2.86 5.27 -19.03
N VAL A 188 2.09 6.32 -19.30
CA VAL A 188 1.11 6.33 -20.40
C VAL A 188 1.24 7.54 -21.29
N LYS A 189 0.87 7.38 -22.56
CA LYS A 189 0.78 8.50 -23.50
C LYS A 189 -0.67 8.99 -23.59
N HIS A 190 -0.91 10.24 -23.24
CA HIS A 190 -2.20 10.91 -23.35
C HIS A 190 -2.00 12.29 -23.99
N ASN A 191 -2.83 12.65 -24.98
CA ASN A 191 -2.74 13.92 -25.72
C ASN A 191 -1.33 14.28 -26.22
N GLY A 192 -0.57 13.27 -26.66
CA GLY A 192 0.78 13.44 -27.22
C GLY A 192 1.90 13.57 -26.19
N ARG A 193 1.60 13.66 -24.90
CA ARG A 193 2.58 13.68 -23.80
C ARG A 193 2.63 12.35 -23.06
N THR A 194 3.78 12.03 -22.48
CA THR A 194 3.96 10.86 -21.62
C THR A 194 3.80 11.30 -20.17
N TYR A 195 2.99 10.57 -19.42
CA TYR A 195 2.70 10.79 -18.01
C TYR A 195 3.19 9.60 -17.19
N ARG A 196 4.00 9.90 -16.18
CA ARG A 196 4.43 9.01 -15.09
C ARG A 196 3.61 9.33 -13.82
N PRO A 197 3.70 8.53 -12.74
CA PRO A 197 2.96 8.79 -11.50
C PRO A 197 3.04 10.23 -11.01
N LEU A 198 4.25 10.78 -10.93
CA LEU A 198 4.46 12.17 -10.50
C LEU A 198 3.71 13.18 -11.38
N ASP A 199 3.78 13.04 -12.71
CA ASP A 199 3.11 13.94 -13.64
C ASP A 199 1.58 13.91 -13.44
N CYS A 200 1.04 12.72 -13.14
CA CYS A 200 -0.38 12.55 -12.85
C CYS A 200 -0.80 13.24 -11.54
N PHE A 201 0.00 13.13 -10.48
CA PHE A 201 -0.32 13.79 -9.20
C PHE A 201 -0.19 15.31 -9.30
N VAL A 202 0.83 15.82 -10.01
CA VAL A 202 0.95 17.25 -10.30
C VAL A 202 -0.30 17.75 -11.03
N ARG A 203 -0.74 17.05 -12.10
CA ARG A 203 -1.97 17.41 -12.81
C ARG A 203 -3.19 17.38 -11.90
N ALA A 204 -3.34 16.37 -11.06
CA ALA A 204 -4.46 16.27 -10.14
C ALA A 204 -4.52 17.48 -9.19
N VAL A 205 -3.37 17.88 -8.63
CA VAL A 205 -3.26 19.04 -7.74
C VAL A 205 -3.46 20.37 -8.48
N GLU A 206 -2.93 20.52 -9.69
CA GLU A 206 -3.13 21.73 -10.52
C GLU A 206 -4.62 21.96 -10.83
N LEU A 207 -5.36 20.88 -11.05
CA LEU A 207 -6.79 20.90 -11.37
C LEU A 207 -7.67 21.09 -10.13
N ASP A 208 -7.27 20.49 -9.00
CA ASP A 208 -7.99 20.60 -7.72
C ASP A 208 -7.01 20.73 -6.56
N MET A 209 -6.75 21.98 -6.16
CA MET A 209 -5.87 22.29 -5.03
C MET A 209 -6.45 21.90 -3.66
N GLU A 210 -7.75 21.59 -3.59
CA GLU A 210 -8.44 21.13 -2.37
C GLU A 210 -8.48 19.59 -2.29
N CYS A 211 -7.86 18.88 -3.24
CA CYS A 211 -7.74 17.42 -3.20
C CYS A 211 -6.58 16.98 -2.29
N ALA A 212 -6.87 16.78 -1.00
CA ALA A 212 -5.86 16.38 -0.02
C ALA A 212 -5.15 15.06 -0.37
N GLU A 213 -5.87 14.07 -0.92
CA GLU A 213 -5.29 12.78 -1.35
C GLU A 213 -4.26 12.94 -2.49
N ALA A 214 -4.49 13.88 -3.41
CA ALA A 214 -3.54 14.18 -4.47
C ALA A 214 -2.25 14.78 -3.92
N TRP A 215 -2.36 15.67 -2.93
CA TRP A 215 -1.20 16.21 -2.21
C TRP A 215 -0.39 15.14 -1.47
N VAL A 216 -1.07 14.22 -0.75
CA VAL A 216 -0.39 13.10 -0.08
C VAL A 216 0.34 12.19 -1.07
N SER A 217 -0.31 11.87 -2.19
CA SER A 217 0.26 11.01 -3.22
C SER A 217 1.46 11.67 -3.93
N LEU A 218 1.36 12.99 -4.17
CA LEU A 218 2.46 13.80 -4.68
C LEU A 218 3.65 13.79 -3.72
N ALA A 219 3.41 14.01 -2.43
CA ALA A 219 4.43 14.03 -1.40
C ALA A 219 5.16 12.69 -1.28
N ALA A 220 4.41 11.58 -1.25
CA ALA A 220 4.96 10.23 -1.16
C ALA A 220 5.85 9.89 -2.37
N GLU A 221 5.41 10.24 -3.58
CA GLU A 221 6.20 10.05 -4.81
C GLU A 221 7.49 10.89 -4.79
N LEU A 222 7.44 12.15 -4.34
CA LEU A 222 8.62 13.02 -4.21
C LEU A 222 9.62 12.46 -3.18
N ARG A 223 9.15 11.99 -2.02
CA ARG A 223 9.99 11.40 -0.97
C ARG A 223 10.71 10.13 -1.45
N SER A 224 10.00 9.28 -2.20
CA SER A 224 10.54 7.99 -2.67
C SER A 224 11.74 8.12 -3.61
N ARG A 225 11.97 9.30 -4.17
CA ARG A 225 13.09 9.60 -5.06
C ARG A 225 14.35 9.82 -4.25
N THR A 226 15.50 9.39 -4.75
CA THR A 226 16.79 9.62 -4.08
C THR A 226 17.41 10.94 -4.52
N ASP A 227 18.09 11.64 -3.59
CA ASP A 227 18.90 12.80 -3.93
C ASP A 227 20.15 12.37 -4.70
N GLY A 228 20.19 12.64 -6.01
CA GLY A 228 21.44 12.88 -6.73
C GLY A 228 22.29 11.68 -7.14
N ALA A 229 21.76 10.45 -7.23
CA ALA A 229 22.46 9.32 -7.84
C ALA A 229 21.91 8.97 -9.25
N GLY A 230 22.00 9.91 -10.21
CA GLY A 230 21.68 9.66 -11.62
C GLY A 230 20.91 10.78 -12.32
N ASP A 231 20.37 10.48 -13.51
CA ASP A 231 19.48 11.33 -14.34
C ASP A 231 18.05 11.48 -13.75
N GLU A 232 17.86 11.22 -12.45
CA GLU A 232 16.54 11.32 -11.83
C GLU A 232 16.15 12.78 -11.49
N PRO A 233 14.88 13.17 -11.71
CA PRO A 233 14.43 14.53 -11.45
C PRO A 233 14.55 14.90 -9.96
N PRO A 234 14.74 16.18 -9.63
CA PRO A 234 14.92 16.63 -8.24
C PRO A 234 13.73 16.25 -7.34
N ARG A 235 13.95 16.19 -6.02
CA ARG A 235 12.90 16.05 -4.96
C ARG A 235 11.97 17.27 -4.85
N THR A 236 11.89 18.06 -5.91
CA THR A 236 11.08 19.26 -6.06
C THR A 236 10.33 19.19 -7.37
N VAL A 237 9.09 19.66 -7.39
CA VAL A 237 8.31 19.78 -8.62
C VAL A 237 7.57 21.11 -8.64
N ASP A 238 7.43 21.68 -9.82
CA ASP A 238 6.66 22.91 -9.97
C ASP A 238 5.16 22.57 -10.05
N VAL A 239 4.37 23.14 -9.16
CA VAL A 239 2.91 23.12 -9.19
C VAL A 239 2.45 24.56 -9.31
N ASN A 240 1.79 24.92 -10.42
CA ASN A 240 1.36 26.30 -10.68
C ASN A 240 2.50 27.34 -10.52
N ASP A 241 3.68 27.05 -11.12
CA ASP A 241 4.90 27.87 -11.05
C ASP A 241 5.51 28.03 -9.64
N VAL A 242 5.10 27.22 -8.67
CA VAL A 242 5.67 27.17 -7.32
C VAL A 242 6.41 25.85 -7.12
N ALA A 243 7.68 25.92 -6.72
CA ALA A 243 8.47 24.73 -6.40
C ALA A 243 8.00 24.12 -5.07
N ILE A 244 7.50 22.89 -5.14
CA ILE A 244 6.95 22.10 -4.04
C ILE A 244 7.90 20.95 -3.70
N ARG A 245 8.21 20.78 -2.41
CA ARG A 245 8.88 19.59 -1.84
C ARG A 245 7.85 18.63 -1.23
N ALA A 246 8.28 17.43 -0.87
CA ALA A 246 7.44 16.48 -0.14
C ALA A 246 6.86 17.08 1.16
N LEU A 247 7.69 17.77 1.95
CA LEU A 247 7.26 18.49 3.15
C LEU A 247 6.12 19.48 2.87
N ASP A 248 6.26 20.32 1.84
CA ASP A 248 5.27 21.34 1.48
C ASP A 248 3.94 20.68 1.07
N ALA A 249 4.01 19.57 0.33
CA ALA A 249 2.84 18.82 -0.11
C ALA A 249 2.11 18.12 1.06
N TYR A 250 2.82 17.54 2.03
CA TYR A 250 2.18 16.99 3.24
C TYR A 250 1.50 18.07 4.07
N LEU A 251 2.12 19.24 4.24
CA LEU A 251 1.53 20.38 4.94
C LEU A 251 0.28 20.89 4.20
N ALA A 252 0.30 20.95 2.87
CA ALA A 252 -0.88 21.31 2.07
C ALA A 252 -2.03 20.32 2.27
N ALA A 253 -1.74 19.01 2.26
CA ALA A 253 -2.74 17.98 2.53
C ALA A 253 -3.37 18.12 3.92
N LEU A 254 -2.55 18.28 4.97
CA LEU A 254 -3.00 18.40 6.35
C LEU A 254 -3.79 19.69 6.62
N ARG A 255 -3.47 20.77 5.90
CA ARG A 255 -4.25 22.01 5.95
C ARG A 255 -5.68 21.79 5.48
N ILE A 256 -5.86 20.98 4.45
CA ILE A 256 -7.18 20.66 3.88
C ILE A 256 -7.90 19.64 4.76
N ASN A 257 -7.21 18.56 5.14
CA ASN A 257 -7.76 17.49 5.95
C ASN A 257 -6.72 16.98 6.98
N GLY A 258 -6.81 17.50 8.21
CA GLY A 258 -5.95 17.09 9.32
C GLY A 258 -6.20 15.68 9.85
N GLY A 259 -7.20 14.97 9.32
CA GLY A 259 -7.52 13.57 9.64
C GLY A 259 -6.77 12.53 8.80
N LEU A 260 -5.89 12.95 7.88
CA LEU A 260 -5.15 12.03 7.03
C LEU A 260 -3.94 11.43 7.75
N ALA A 261 -4.07 10.20 8.25
CA ALA A 261 -3.00 9.50 8.96
C ALA A 261 -1.72 9.37 8.10
N GLY A 262 -1.86 8.97 6.84
CA GLY A 262 -0.71 8.83 5.92
C GLY A 262 0.02 10.14 5.63
N ALA A 263 -0.65 11.29 5.76
CA ALA A 263 0.00 12.60 5.63
C ALA A 263 0.84 12.92 6.88
N TRP A 264 0.33 12.61 8.07
CA TRP A 264 1.05 12.74 9.33
C TRP A 264 2.26 11.81 9.40
N ASP A 265 2.10 10.54 9.05
CA ASP A 265 3.21 9.59 9.00
C ASP A 265 4.29 10.08 8.04
N GLY A 266 3.88 10.49 6.83
CA GLY A 266 4.82 10.92 5.84
C GLY A 266 5.56 12.22 6.16
N LEU A 267 4.88 13.17 6.80
CA LEU A 267 5.52 14.36 7.37
C LEU A 267 6.54 13.99 8.44
N GLY A 268 6.18 13.07 9.34
CA GLY A 268 7.08 12.62 10.40
C GLY A 268 8.33 11.91 9.88
N MET A 269 8.19 11.09 8.83
CA MET A 269 9.33 10.49 8.14
C MET A 269 10.28 11.54 7.54
N GLU A 270 9.74 12.59 6.90
CA GLU A 270 10.53 13.69 6.35
C GLU A 270 11.29 14.45 7.45
N LEU A 271 10.62 14.78 8.55
CA LEU A 271 11.25 15.43 9.71
C LEU A 271 12.35 14.56 10.32
N ASN A 272 12.11 13.25 10.45
CA ASN A 272 13.11 12.31 10.95
C ASN A 272 14.35 12.25 10.04
N ALA A 273 14.15 12.31 8.71
CA ALA A 273 15.24 12.32 7.74
C ALA A 273 16.07 13.62 7.76
N LEU A 274 15.48 14.76 8.18
CA LEU A 274 16.19 16.03 8.37
C LEU A 274 17.10 16.02 9.62
N GLY A 275 16.85 15.12 10.56
CA GLY A 275 17.69 14.88 11.74
C GLY A 275 16.99 15.20 13.06
N ALA A 276 17.63 14.76 14.16
CA ALA A 276 17.08 14.88 15.50
C ALA A 276 16.78 16.35 15.88
N GLY A 277 15.58 16.59 16.40
CA GLY A 277 15.12 17.93 16.82
C GLY A 277 14.54 18.79 15.70
N SER A 278 14.35 18.23 14.49
CA SER A 278 13.62 18.92 13.42
C SER A 278 12.14 19.07 13.79
N THR A 279 11.63 20.30 13.73
CA THR A 279 10.22 20.65 13.96
C THR A 279 9.66 21.41 12.77
N CYS A 280 8.33 21.41 12.63
CA CYS A 280 7.63 22.30 11.72
C CYS A 280 6.27 22.73 12.29
N ASP A 281 5.79 23.87 11.81
CA ASP A 281 4.45 24.35 12.12
C ASP A 281 3.42 23.69 11.20
N VAL A 282 2.49 22.92 11.76
CA VAL A 282 1.33 22.40 11.05
C VAL A 282 0.13 23.28 11.33
N THR A 283 -0.51 23.74 10.25
CA THR A 283 -1.77 24.47 10.32
C THR A 283 -2.88 23.55 9.84
N ILE A 284 -3.80 23.19 10.74
CA ILE A 284 -5.01 22.43 10.36
C ILE A 284 -6.15 23.43 10.24
N ALA A 285 -6.89 23.39 9.13
CA ALA A 285 -8.12 24.17 9.03
C ALA A 285 -9.14 23.69 10.07
N GLY A 286 -9.28 24.43 11.17
CA GLY A 286 -10.37 24.23 12.12
C GLY A 286 -11.70 24.62 11.47
N GLY A 287 -12.78 23.88 11.77
CA GLY A 287 -14.12 24.28 11.37
C GLY A 287 -14.45 25.68 11.86
N ILE A 288 -14.93 26.55 10.96
CA ILE A 288 -15.38 27.94 11.19
C ILE A 288 -14.67 28.67 12.35
N GLY A 289 -13.41 29.07 12.14
CA GLY A 289 -12.94 30.34 12.71
C GLY A 289 -11.51 30.43 13.20
N GLU A 290 -10.84 29.33 13.56
CA GLU A 290 -9.45 29.38 14.02
C GLU A 290 -8.67 28.18 13.47
N ALA A 291 -7.62 28.46 12.71
CA ALA A 291 -6.67 27.44 12.30
C ALA A 291 -5.74 27.17 13.48
N GLU A 292 -5.69 25.93 13.94
CA GLU A 292 -4.78 25.53 15.00
C GLU A 292 -3.39 25.37 14.39
N VAL A 293 -2.46 26.24 14.78
CA VAL A 293 -1.04 26.13 14.44
C VAL A 293 -0.37 25.39 15.59
N THR A 294 0.19 24.23 15.29
CA THR A 294 0.92 23.41 16.25
C THR A 294 2.33 23.16 15.74
N GLU A 295 3.33 23.49 16.55
CA GLU A 295 4.69 23.03 16.31
C GLU A 295 4.73 21.53 16.65
N VAL A 296 5.19 20.73 15.70
CA VAL A 296 5.27 19.27 15.83
C VAL A 296 6.66 18.78 15.43
N ASP A 297 7.11 17.72 16.09
CA ASP A 297 8.29 16.96 15.66
C ASP A 297 7.90 15.67 14.90
N ALA A 298 8.91 14.89 14.50
CA ALA A 298 8.70 13.62 13.81
C ALA A 298 7.85 12.62 14.60
N MET A 299 8.08 12.53 15.91
CA MET A 299 7.42 11.57 16.79
C MET A 299 5.97 11.98 17.05
N ASP A 300 5.70 13.27 17.23
CA ASP A 300 4.34 13.83 17.34
C ASP A 300 3.52 13.51 16.09
N CYS A 301 4.10 13.72 14.91
CA CYS A 301 3.46 13.43 13.63
C CYS A 301 3.11 11.95 13.50
N ILE A 302 4.06 11.04 13.69
CA ILE A 302 3.82 9.60 13.50
C ILE A 302 2.88 9.06 14.59
N LYS A 303 2.99 9.56 15.84
CA LYS A 303 2.03 9.24 16.91
C LYS A 303 0.61 9.65 16.53
N ARG A 304 0.43 10.79 15.86
CA ARG A 304 -0.88 11.23 15.36
C ARG A 304 -1.41 10.27 14.31
N ALA A 305 -0.57 9.79 13.39
CA ALA A 305 -0.94 8.78 12.40
C ALA A 305 -1.43 7.47 13.06
N VAL A 306 -0.66 6.92 14.01
CA VAL A 306 -1.04 5.73 14.80
C VAL A 306 -2.35 5.94 15.57
N THR A 307 -2.59 7.14 16.08
CA THR A 307 -3.82 7.45 16.82
C THR A 307 -5.05 7.48 15.90
N LEU A 308 -4.89 7.95 14.66
CA LEU A 308 -5.95 8.02 13.66
C LEU A 308 -6.27 6.65 13.06
N GLU A 309 -5.23 5.88 12.73
CA GLU A 309 -5.33 4.58 12.06
C GLU A 309 -4.43 3.54 12.77
N PRO A 310 -4.87 2.99 13.92
CA PRO A 310 -4.04 2.10 14.74
C PRO A 310 -3.80 0.71 14.14
N GLU A 311 -4.54 0.32 13.09
CA GLU A 311 -4.40 -0.98 12.43
C GLU A 311 -3.40 -0.96 11.26
N GLU A 312 -2.78 0.19 10.97
CA GLU A 312 -1.75 0.30 9.93
C GLU A 312 -0.36 0.03 10.52
N GLY A 313 0.25 -1.10 10.14
CA GLY A 313 1.50 -1.60 10.71
C GLY A 313 2.69 -0.67 10.46
N ALA A 314 2.75 -0.05 9.27
CA ALA A 314 3.84 0.84 8.88
C ALA A 314 3.99 2.04 9.84
N TYR A 315 2.89 2.61 10.34
CA TYR A 315 2.94 3.75 11.26
C TYR A 315 3.57 3.36 12.61
N TRP A 316 3.30 2.14 13.10
CA TRP A 316 3.93 1.62 14.30
C TRP A 316 5.44 1.40 14.11
N HIS A 317 5.84 0.89 12.94
CA HIS A 317 7.26 0.72 12.57
C HIS A 317 7.98 2.07 12.55
N HIS A 318 7.43 3.05 11.84
CA HIS A 318 8.00 4.37 11.74
C HIS A 318 8.09 5.07 13.10
N LEU A 319 7.07 4.90 13.97
CA LEU A 319 7.09 5.45 15.32
C LEU A 319 8.20 4.82 16.15
N ALA A 320 8.35 3.49 16.08
CA ALA A 320 9.41 2.76 16.77
C ALA A 320 10.81 3.26 16.36
N ARG A 321 11.00 3.49 15.06
CA ARG A 321 12.26 4.00 14.51
C ARG A 321 12.55 5.47 14.88
N ALA A 322 11.52 6.30 15.01
CA ALA A 322 11.68 7.69 15.44
C ALA A 322 11.97 7.83 16.95
N MET A 323 11.63 6.83 17.75
CA MET A 323 11.89 6.84 19.19
C MET A 323 13.39 6.67 19.51
N PRO A 324 13.88 7.30 20.59
CA PRO A 324 15.22 7.04 21.10
C PRO A 324 15.34 5.58 21.56
N THR A 325 16.54 5.02 21.47
CA THR A 325 16.83 3.64 21.89
C THR A 325 16.38 3.38 23.33
N GLY A 326 15.50 2.38 23.51
CA GLY A 326 14.94 2.03 24.81
C GLY A 326 13.91 3.03 25.37
N GLY A 327 13.47 3.97 24.54
CA GLY A 327 12.43 4.94 24.88
C GLY A 327 11.04 4.31 25.06
N ALA A 328 10.14 5.10 25.62
CA ALA A 328 8.73 4.77 25.75
C ALA A 328 7.87 6.00 25.46
N ILE A 329 6.67 5.76 24.94
CA ILE A 329 5.70 6.78 24.56
C ILE A 329 4.30 6.35 25.00
N GLU A 330 3.48 7.33 25.37
CA GLU A 330 2.07 7.10 25.65
C GLU A 330 1.23 7.19 24.38
N ILE A 331 0.47 6.14 24.08
CA ILE A 331 -0.47 6.07 22.95
C ILE A 331 -1.80 5.55 23.49
N ASN A 332 -2.87 6.33 23.32
CA ASN A 332 -4.22 5.99 23.80
C ASN A 332 -4.26 5.60 25.29
N GLU A 333 -3.54 6.33 26.15
CA GLU A 333 -3.41 6.08 27.60
C GLU A 333 -2.59 4.83 27.98
N TRP A 334 -1.97 4.15 27.00
CA TRP A 334 -1.07 3.01 27.23
C TRP A 334 0.38 3.40 26.99
N GLN A 335 1.24 3.03 27.92
CA GLN A 335 2.69 3.13 27.73
C GLN A 335 3.15 2.03 26.76
N ARG A 336 3.85 2.45 25.71
CA ARG A 336 4.44 1.59 24.69
C ARG A 336 5.93 1.85 24.64
N SER A 337 6.74 0.83 24.88
CA SER A 337 8.18 0.92 24.63
C SER A 337 8.48 0.88 23.14
N GLN A 338 9.71 1.24 22.76
CA GLN A 338 10.20 1.07 21.40
C GLN A 338 9.98 -0.35 20.84
N ILE A 339 10.25 -1.35 21.66
CA ILE A 339 10.07 -2.76 21.29
C ILE A 339 8.60 -3.13 21.17
N ASP A 340 7.72 -2.56 21.98
CA ASP A 340 6.27 -2.79 21.87
C ASP A 340 5.72 -2.21 20.55
N CYS A 341 6.22 -1.06 20.10
CA CYS A 341 5.83 -0.47 18.82
C CYS A 341 6.30 -1.33 17.63
N PHE A 342 7.55 -1.81 17.62
CA PHE A 342 8.00 -2.76 16.60
C PHE A 342 7.18 -4.06 16.63
N ALA A 343 6.88 -4.58 17.82
CA ALA A 343 6.10 -5.80 17.97
C ALA A 343 4.65 -5.64 17.48
N GLU A 344 4.04 -4.47 17.66
CA GLU A 344 2.71 -4.16 17.13
C GLU A 344 2.74 -4.02 15.61
N ALA A 345 3.75 -3.34 15.05
CA ALA A 345 3.97 -3.25 13.60
C ALA A 345 4.02 -4.65 12.97
N LEU A 346 4.84 -5.55 13.54
CA LEU A 346 5.02 -6.92 13.06
C LEU A 346 3.84 -7.86 13.37
N ARG A 347 2.97 -7.50 14.31
CA ARG A 347 1.70 -8.19 14.53
C ARG A 347 0.70 -7.86 13.42
N LEU A 348 0.70 -6.61 12.95
CA LEU A 348 -0.18 -6.11 11.90
C LEU A 348 0.34 -6.50 10.51
N ASP A 349 1.64 -6.35 10.27
CA ASP A 349 2.33 -6.75 9.05
C ASP A 349 3.55 -7.65 9.37
N PRO A 350 3.37 -8.98 9.40
CA PRO A 350 4.46 -9.92 9.64
C PRO A 350 5.51 -10.00 8.52
N ASP A 351 5.25 -9.39 7.36
CA ASP A 351 6.13 -9.43 6.21
C ASP A 351 6.98 -8.15 6.06
N ASP A 352 6.85 -7.20 6.99
CA ASP A 352 7.69 -6.00 7.07
C ASP A 352 9.15 -6.36 7.41
N HIS A 353 9.97 -6.40 6.36
CA HIS A 353 11.39 -6.70 6.43
C HIS A 353 12.18 -5.71 7.28
N ASP A 354 11.92 -4.41 7.13
CA ASP A 354 12.69 -3.36 7.78
C ASP A 354 12.34 -3.31 9.27
N ALA A 355 11.07 -3.52 9.64
CA ALA A 355 10.68 -3.64 11.04
C ALA A 355 11.34 -4.83 11.75
N TRP A 356 11.49 -5.98 11.08
CA TRP A 356 12.24 -7.12 11.65
C TRP A 356 13.71 -6.77 11.88
N MET A 357 14.35 -6.08 10.93
CA MET A 357 15.75 -5.63 11.05
C MET A 357 15.92 -4.63 12.21
N ASP A 358 15.11 -3.58 12.23
CA ASP A 358 15.20 -2.50 13.21
C ASP A 358 14.89 -3.00 14.63
N MET A 359 13.90 -3.90 14.77
CA MET A 359 13.59 -4.54 16.05
C MET A 359 14.77 -5.38 16.57
N ALA A 360 15.45 -6.10 15.67
CA ALA A 360 16.60 -6.92 16.03
C ALA A 360 17.78 -6.08 16.54
N GLU A 361 17.98 -4.89 15.95
CA GLU A 361 19.00 -3.93 16.36
C GLU A 361 18.64 -3.27 17.70
N ALA A 362 17.37 -2.92 17.91
CA ALA A 362 16.89 -2.31 19.15
C ALA A 362 16.92 -3.28 20.35
N LEU A 363 16.80 -4.58 20.11
CA LEU A 363 16.87 -5.60 21.16
C LEU A 363 18.32 -5.87 21.59
N PRO A 364 18.60 -5.97 22.90
CA PRO A 364 19.91 -6.44 23.36
C PRO A 364 20.11 -7.91 22.96
N ARG A 365 21.37 -8.37 22.81
CA ARG A 365 21.69 -9.74 22.33
C ARG A 365 20.96 -10.89 23.04
N GLY A 366 20.67 -10.76 24.33
CA GLY A 366 19.91 -11.73 25.13
C GLY A 366 18.45 -11.32 25.40
N GLY A 367 17.98 -10.25 24.77
CA GLY A 367 16.64 -9.72 24.90
C GLY A 367 15.62 -10.61 24.19
N VAL A 368 14.39 -10.56 24.68
CA VAL A 368 13.25 -11.23 24.08
C VAL A 368 12.10 -10.25 24.05
N ALA A 369 11.45 -10.15 22.90
CA ALA A 369 10.21 -9.43 22.73
C ALA A 369 9.06 -10.40 22.51
N LYS A 370 7.84 -9.94 22.70
CA LYS A 370 6.63 -10.69 22.38
C LYS A 370 5.98 -10.09 21.14
N VAL A 371 5.95 -10.82 20.02
CA VAL A 371 5.25 -10.45 18.79
C VAL A 371 4.05 -11.38 18.64
N GLY A 372 2.84 -10.84 18.80
CA GLY A 372 1.64 -11.67 18.96
C GLY A 372 1.80 -12.64 20.14
N ASP A 373 1.71 -13.95 19.88
CA ASP A 373 1.92 -15.00 20.90
C ASP A 373 3.34 -15.59 20.91
N ARG A 374 4.25 -15.06 20.09
CA ARG A 374 5.61 -15.60 19.92
C ARG A 374 6.62 -14.79 20.73
N ALA A 375 7.48 -15.49 21.46
CA ALA A 375 8.70 -14.92 22.02
C ALA A 375 9.78 -14.88 20.92
N VAL A 376 10.26 -13.68 20.59
CA VAL A 376 11.22 -13.46 19.51
C VAL A 376 12.48 -12.80 20.07
N ALA A 377 13.63 -13.42 19.81
CA ALA A 377 14.95 -12.89 20.13
C ALA A 377 15.61 -12.29 18.87
N PRO A 378 16.66 -11.45 18.98
CA PRO A 378 17.29 -10.80 17.83
C PRO A 378 17.65 -11.72 16.66
N LEU A 379 18.20 -12.92 16.94
CA LEU A 379 18.53 -13.90 15.91
C LEU A 379 17.30 -14.35 15.11
N ARG A 380 16.15 -14.49 15.78
CA ARG A 380 14.88 -14.84 15.11
C ARG A 380 14.31 -13.64 14.34
N CYS A 381 14.45 -12.42 14.84
CA CYS A 381 14.07 -11.22 14.08
C CYS A 381 14.86 -11.15 12.75
N TYR A 382 16.19 -11.27 12.77
CA TYR A 382 16.98 -11.29 11.53
C TYR A 382 16.65 -12.48 10.62
N ALA A 383 16.32 -13.65 11.19
CA ALA A 383 15.89 -14.80 10.39
C ALA A 383 14.54 -14.54 9.69
N GLU A 384 13.59 -13.88 10.35
CA GLU A 384 12.33 -13.45 9.73
C GLU A 384 12.57 -12.36 8.68
N ALA A 385 13.47 -11.41 8.92
CA ALA A 385 13.88 -10.44 7.89
C ALA A 385 14.45 -11.12 6.63
N VAL A 386 15.26 -12.16 6.80
CA VAL A 386 15.76 -12.98 5.68
C VAL A 386 14.63 -13.75 4.98
N ARG A 387 13.64 -14.26 5.75
CA ARG A 387 12.47 -14.95 5.17
C ARG A 387 11.66 -14.00 4.29
N THR A 388 11.44 -12.77 4.73
CA THR A 388 10.62 -11.78 4.01
C THR A 388 11.36 -11.17 2.82
N ASN A 389 12.67 -10.92 2.94
CA ASN A 389 13.51 -10.46 1.85
C ASN A 389 14.83 -11.26 1.78
N PRO A 390 14.85 -12.39 1.06
CA PRO A 390 16.04 -13.24 0.96
C PRO A 390 17.18 -12.59 0.15
N GLN A 391 16.93 -11.46 -0.52
CA GLN A 391 17.91 -10.73 -1.32
C GLN A 391 18.64 -9.64 -0.53
N ASN A 392 18.32 -9.44 0.77
CA ASN A 392 19.05 -8.48 1.60
C ASN A 392 20.36 -9.09 2.15
N PRO A 393 21.55 -8.65 1.68
CA PRO A 393 22.83 -9.16 2.17
C PRO A 393 23.10 -8.84 3.65
N VAL A 394 22.62 -7.71 4.16
CA VAL A 394 22.86 -7.26 5.54
C VAL A 394 22.13 -8.17 6.53
N ALA A 395 20.89 -8.56 6.22
CA ALA A 395 20.12 -9.49 7.04
C ALA A 395 20.85 -10.84 7.19
N TRP A 396 21.37 -11.39 6.08
CA TRP A 396 22.18 -12.62 6.10
C TRP A 396 23.44 -12.48 6.96
N ALA A 397 24.15 -11.36 6.84
CA ALA A 397 25.34 -11.11 7.66
C ALA A 397 25.00 -11.05 9.15
N ASN A 398 23.89 -10.41 9.52
CA ASN A 398 23.46 -10.28 10.92
C ASN A 398 22.99 -11.61 11.53
N VAL A 399 22.34 -12.49 10.74
CA VAL A 399 22.06 -13.87 11.17
C VAL A 399 23.38 -14.59 11.50
N GLY A 400 24.37 -14.54 10.59
CA GLY A 400 25.67 -15.16 10.80
C GLY A 400 26.42 -14.61 12.03
N ALA A 401 26.28 -13.31 12.30
CA ALA A 401 26.94 -12.63 13.42
C ALA A 401 26.34 -12.96 14.80
N LEU A 402 25.07 -13.34 14.84
CA LEU A 402 24.38 -13.72 16.09
C LEU A 402 24.32 -15.23 16.32
N LEU A 403 24.47 -16.04 15.28
CA LEU A 403 24.55 -17.49 15.43
C LEU A 403 25.83 -17.85 16.20
N MET A 404 25.77 -18.84 17.09
CA MET A 404 26.94 -19.29 17.84
C MET A 404 27.82 -20.23 16.98
N PRO A 405 29.15 -20.32 17.22
CA PRO A 405 29.98 -21.26 16.49
C PRO A 405 29.47 -22.69 16.62
N GLY A 406 29.33 -23.39 15.49
CA GLY A 406 28.79 -24.75 15.43
C GLY A 406 27.27 -24.87 15.58
N ALA A 407 26.56 -23.78 15.91
CA ALA A 407 25.11 -23.77 15.89
C ALA A 407 24.58 -23.68 14.46
N THR A 408 23.38 -24.20 14.26
CA THR A 408 22.65 -24.10 13.00
C THR A 408 21.32 -23.37 13.18
N ILE A 409 20.81 -22.81 12.10
CA ILE A 409 19.48 -22.20 12.06
C ILE A 409 18.71 -22.67 10.83
N ALA A 410 17.44 -23.02 11.04
CA ALA A 410 16.48 -23.19 9.97
C ALA A 410 15.73 -21.88 9.74
N ILE A 411 15.76 -21.40 8.50
CA ILE A 411 14.95 -20.28 8.00
C ILE A 411 13.96 -20.90 6.99
N ALA A 412 12.67 -20.61 7.16
CA ALA A 412 11.61 -21.20 6.34
C ALA A 412 11.92 -21.04 4.83
N ASP A 413 11.54 -22.05 4.03
CA ASP A 413 11.86 -22.27 2.61
C ASP A 413 13.27 -22.80 2.28
N GLN A 414 14.17 -22.92 3.25
CA GLN A 414 15.44 -23.61 3.08
C GLN A 414 15.42 -24.94 3.82
N LEU A 415 15.37 -26.04 3.07
CA LEU A 415 15.33 -27.43 3.58
C LEU A 415 16.61 -27.86 4.32
N THR A 416 17.60 -26.99 4.43
CA THR A 416 18.91 -27.23 5.04
C THR A 416 19.14 -26.27 6.19
N GLU A 417 19.55 -26.82 7.32
CA GLU A 417 20.13 -26.08 8.43
C GLU A 417 21.34 -25.27 7.94
N LEU A 418 21.39 -23.98 8.31
CA LEU A 418 22.43 -23.05 7.90
C LEU A 418 23.41 -22.79 9.04
N THR A 419 24.69 -22.78 8.72
CA THR A 419 25.77 -22.38 9.63
C THR A 419 26.09 -20.88 9.51
N GLN A 420 26.95 -20.37 10.40
CA GLN A 420 27.49 -19.01 10.27
C GLN A 420 28.13 -18.77 8.91
N ILE A 421 28.90 -19.74 8.44
CA ILE A 421 29.62 -19.70 7.17
C ILE A 421 28.62 -19.59 6.02
N ASP A 422 27.55 -20.40 6.02
CA ASP A 422 26.52 -20.35 4.98
C ASP A 422 25.84 -18.98 4.91
N CYS A 423 25.53 -18.39 6.06
CA CYS A 423 24.94 -17.06 6.15
C CYS A 423 25.87 -15.98 5.57
N TYR A 424 27.16 -15.97 5.95
CA TYR A 424 28.12 -15.02 5.41
C TYR A 424 28.37 -15.22 3.92
N VAL A 425 28.46 -16.47 3.45
CA VAL A 425 28.58 -16.79 2.02
C VAL A 425 27.38 -16.26 1.24
N LYS A 426 26.15 -16.45 1.73
CA LYS A 426 24.94 -15.91 1.10
C LYS A 426 24.98 -14.39 1.04
N SER A 427 25.36 -13.72 2.13
CA SER A 427 25.54 -12.27 2.16
C SER A 427 26.54 -11.80 1.09
N LEU A 428 27.72 -12.45 1.01
CA LEU A 428 28.78 -12.07 0.06
C LEU A 428 28.44 -12.36 -1.40
N ARG A 429 27.64 -13.41 -1.68
CA ARG A 429 27.09 -13.68 -3.01
C ARG A 429 26.16 -12.58 -3.48
N LEU A 430 25.36 -12.03 -2.57
CA LEU A 430 24.45 -10.92 -2.85
C LEU A 430 25.20 -9.59 -2.97
N ALA A 431 26.16 -9.32 -2.07
CA ALA A 431 26.98 -8.13 -2.10
C ALA A 431 28.44 -8.43 -1.73
N ARG A 432 29.32 -8.42 -2.74
CA ARG A 432 30.74 -8.77 -2.59
C ARG A 432 31.58 -7.73 -1.81
N ARG A 433 31.20 -6.45 -1.87
CA ARG A 433 31.96 -5.33 -1.29
C ARG A 433 31.55 -5.06 0.16
N GLN A 434 31.76 -6.05 1.03
CA GLN A 434 31.45 -5.95 2.47
C GLN A 434 32.66 -6.40 3.30
N PRO A 435 33.60 -5.50 3.64
CA PRO A 435 34.83 -5.87 4.35
C PRO A 435 34.58 -6.53 5.71
N ASP A 436 33.61 -6.03 6.47
CA ASP A 436 33.22 -6.61 7.76
C ASP A 436 32.77 -8.06 7.63
N VAL A 437 31.99 -8.38 6.58
CA VAL A 437 31.48 -9.74 6.35
C VAL A 437 32.60 -10.68 5.96
N TRP A 438 33.58 -10.24 5.17
CA TRP A 438 34.79 -11.01 4.89
C TRP A 438 35.61 -11.32 6.15
N ARG A 439 35.77 -10.33 7.05
CA ARG A 439 36.43 -10.55 8.35
C ARG A 439 35.65 -11.54 9.23
N ASN A 440 34.33 -11.43 9.26
CA ASN A 440 33.47 -12.33 10.03
C ASN A 440 33.47 -13.76 9.46
N LEU A 441 33.50 -13.92 8.15
CA LEU A 441 33.67 -15.23 7.50
C LEU A 441 35.03 -15.87 7.87
N ALA A 442 36.11 -15.09 7.87
CA ALA A 442 37.42 -15.58 8.30
C ALA A 442 37.39 -16.07 9.75
N ALA A 443 36.78 -15.30 10.65
CA ALA A 443 36.63 -15.66 12.05
C ALA A 443 35.79 -16.94 12.21
N ALA A 444 34.70 -17.09 11.45
CA ALA A 444 33.88 -18.31 11.47
C ALA A 444 34.65 -19.55 11.00
N ILE A 445 35.44 -19.44 9.92
CA ILE A 445 36.31 -20.54 9.45
C ILE A 445 37.32 -20.94 10.54
N LEU A 446 37.97 -19.98 11.17
CA LEU A 446 38.91 -20.25 12.27
C LEU A 446 38.21 -20.89 13.48
N ALA A 447 37.01 -20.44 13.82
CA ALA A 447 36.25 -20.99 14.94
C ALA A 447 35.90 -22.48 14.74
N THR A 448 35.67 -22.95 13.51
CA THR A 448 35.48 -24.39 13.25
C THR A 448 36.74 -25.22 13.55
N LYS A 449 37.93 -24.66 13.30
CA LYS A 449 39.21 -25.29 13.65
C LYS A 449 39.42 -25.33 15.15
N ASP A 450 39.12 -24.24 15.85
CA ASP A 450 39.26 -24.15 17.29
C ASP A 450 38.28 -25.08 18.02
N ALA A 451 37.02 -25.18 17.54
CA ALA A 451 36.02 -26.11 18.05
C ALA A 451 36.43 -27.58 17.88
N ALA A 452 37.12 -27.92 16.80
CA ALA A 452 37.64 -29.28 16.58
C ALA A 452 38.93 -29.59 17.37
N ASN A 453 39.67 -28.56 17.80
CA ASN A 453 40.85 -28.67 18.65
C ASN A 453 40.52 -28.63 20.15
N GLN A 454 39.30 -28.22 20.53
CA GLN A 454 38.79 -28.39 21.89
C GLN A 454 38.54 -29.89 22.11
N ASP A 455 39.49 -30.52 22.80
CA ASP A 455 39.39 -31.88 23.29
C ASP A 455 38.22 -31.93 24.28
N PHE A 456 37.04 -32.37 23.82
CA PHE A 456 36.09 -33.02 24.71
C PHE A 456 36.84 -34.25 25.20
N GLY A 457 37.49 -34.12 26.36
CA GLY A 457 38.23 -35.21 26.99
C GLY A 457 37.40 -36.49 26.94
N SER A 458 38.10 -37.61 26.84
CA SER A 458 37.69 -39.01 26.58
C SER A 458 36.40 -39.58 27.22
N ASP A 459 35.56 -38.77 27.85
CA ASP A 459 34.31 -39.14 28.47
C ASP A 459 33.19 -39.13 27.41
N ASP A 460 33.26 -40.08 26.48
CA ASP A 460 32.12 -40.54 25.65
C ASP A 460 31.04 -41.25 26.51
N GLU A 461 31.14 -41.15 27.83
CA GLU A 461 30.30 -41.76 28.85
C GLU A 461 29.61 -40.66 29.66
N GLY A 462 28.28 -40.74 29.77
CA GLY A 462 27.50 -39.92 30.69
C GLY A 462 27.87 -40.17 32.15
N PRO A 463 27.30 -39.42 33.11
CA PRO A 463 27.63 -39.53 34.54
C PRO A 463 27.45 -40.94 35.13
N ASP A 464 26.74 -41.82 34.44
CA ASP A 464 26.47 -43.22 34.81
C ASP A 464 27.24 -44.26 33.97
N GLY A 465 28.20 -43.86 33.13
CA GLY A 465 28.93 -44.79 32.24
C GLY A 465 28.17 -45.17 30.96
N GLU A 466 27.05 -44.51 30.67
CA GLU A 466 26.27 -44.78 29.45
C GLU A 466 26.81 -43.98 28.25
N PRO A 467 26.95 -44.61 27.07
CA PRO A 467 27.48 -43.94 25.90
C PRO A 467 26.59 -42.76 25.45
N LEU A 468 27.13 -41.55 25.25
CA LEU A 468 26.35 -40.35 24.86
C LEU A 468 25.48 -40.60 23.60
N PRO A 469 24.28 -40.00 23.47
CA PRO A 469 23.46 -40.08 22.25
C PRO A 469 24.24 -39.74 20.97
N ALA A 470 23.95 -40.42 19.85
CA ALA A 470 24.73 -40.31 18.60
C ALA A 470 24.86 -38.87 18.05
N HIS A 471 23.88 -38.00 18.29
CA HIS A 471 23.92 -36.59 17.86
C HIS A 471 24.87 -35.72 18.70
N GLU A 472 25.26 -36.18 19.90
CA GLU A 472 26.26 -35.52 20.76
C GLU A 472 27.69 -36.02 20.47
N ARG A 473 27.84 -37.04 19.61
CA ARG A 473 29.14 -37.60 19.19
C ARG A 473 29.66 -37.08 17.86
N GLU A 474 28.86 -36.31 17.12
CA GLU A 474 29.29 -35.75 15.84
C GLU A 474 30.24 -34.58 16.11
N ARG A 475 31.53 -34.81 15.84
CA ARG A 475 32.53 -33.73 15.88
C ARG A 475 32.15 -32.66 14.87
N PRO A 476 32.19 -31.37 15.23
CA PRO A 476 31.89 -30.30 14.29
C PRO A 476 32.79 -30.40 13.07
N GLU A 477 32.20 -30.27 11.88
CA GLU A 477 32.94 -30.33 10.61
C GLU A 477 33.96 -29.19 10.55
N VAL A 478 35.23 -29.53 10.28
CA VAL A 478 36.31 -28.55 10.18
C VAL A 478 36.32 -27.95 8.80
N VAL A 479 35.92 -26.68 8.69
CA VAL A 479 35.97 -25.94 7.44
C VAL A 479 37.32 -25.24 7.35
N THR A 480 38.09 -25.53 6.30
CA THR A 480 39.42 -24.92 6.09
C THR A 480 39.43 -23.86 5.01
N GLU A 481 38.54 -24.00 4.03
CA GLU A 481 38.32 -23.10 2.91
C GLU A 481 36.88 -23.24 2.39
N VAL A 482 36.38 -22.21 1.73
CA VAL A 482 34.99 -22.15 1.24
C VAL A 482 34.94 -21.55 -0.17
N ASP A 483 34.12 -22.14 -1.04
CA ASP A 483 33.78 -21.54 -2.34
C ASP A 483 32.63 -20.54 -2.17
N VAL A 484 33.00 -19.25 -2.08
CA VAL A 484 32.04 -18.18 -1.83
C VAL A 484 31.15 -17.94 -3.05
N PHE A 485 31.63 -18.10 -4.29
CA PHE A 485 30.88 -17.70 -5.49
C PHE A 485 30.37 -18.86 -6.34
N GLY A 486 30.74 -20.10 -6.02
CA GLY A 486 30.40 -21.29 -6.78
C GLY A 486 31.19 -21.40 -8.10
N ASP A 487 32.30 -20.68 -8.22
CA ASP A 487 33.18 -20.65 -9.40
C ASP A 487 34.46 -21.50 -9.22
N GLY A 488 34.57 -22.20 -8.08
CA GLY A 488 35.73 -23.01 -7.71
C GLY A 488 36.87 -22.21 -7.07
N GLU A 489 36.73 -20.89 -6.88
CA GLU A 489 37.70 -20.09 -6.15
C GLU A 489 37.56 -20.31 -4.65
N MET A 490 38.51 -21.01 -4.04
CA MET A 490 38.50 -21.30 -2.61
C MET A 490 39.04 -20.14 -1.78
N PHE A 491 38.32 -19.80 -0.71
CA PHE A 491 38.70 -18.76 0.26
C PHE A 491 39.07 -19.37 1.61
N THR A 492 40.34 -19.25 1.98
CA THR A 492 40.81 -19.51 3.34
C THR A 492 40.56 -18.30 4.24
N ALA A 493 40.63 -18.49 5.56
CA ALA A 493 40.53 -17.37 6.50
C ALA A 493 41.53 -16.23 6.21
N GLU A 494 42.78 -16.56 5.87
CA GLU A 494 43.80 -15.56 5.51
C GLU A 494 43.43 -14.78 4.24
N ARG A 495 42.90 -15.46 3.22
CA ARG A 495 42.46 -14.83 1.97
C ARG A 495 41.25 -13.93 2.19
N CYS A 496 40.30 -14.35 3.04
CA CYS A 496 39.16 -13.52 3.44
C CYS A 496 39.63 -12.21 4.11
N VAL A 497 40.57 -12.29 5.05
CA VAL A 497 41.14 -11.10 5.72
C VAL A 497 41.87 -10.18 4.73
N ALA A 498 42.67 -10.75 3.81
CA ALA A 498 43.34 -9.98 2.77
C ALA A 498 42.34 -9.27 1.86
N THR A 499 41.27 -9.97 1.44
CA THR A 499 40.20 -9.41 0.61
C THR A 499 39.48 -8.26 1.33
N ALA A 500 39.21 -8.39 2.63
CA ALA A 500 38.63 -7.32 3.43
C ALA A 500 39.52 -6.07 3.46
N ALA A 501 40.83 -6.25 3.70
CA ALA A 501 41.79 -5.15 3.75
C ALA A 501 41.93 -4.46 2.39
N ASP A 502 41.95 -5.22 1.29
CA ASP A 502 42.00 -4.66 -0.07
C ASP A 502 40.74 -3.83 -0.39
N LEU A 503 39.57 -4.27 0.07
CA LEU A 503 38.31 -3.53 -0.10
C LEU A 503 38.23 -2.28 0.78
N GLU A 504 38.82 -2.27 1.97
CA GLU A 504 38.90 -1.08 2.84
C GLU A 504 39.90 -0.05 2.31
N ALA A 505 40.94 -0.49 1.61
CA ALA A 505 41.96 0.36 1.03
C ALA A 505 41.52 1.02 -0.30
N ALA A 506 40.60 0.40 -1.02
CA ALA A 506 40.04 0.86 -2.30
C ALA A 506 38.86 1.81 -2.11
#